data_AF-A0A961I553-F1
#
_entry.id   AF-A0A961I553-F1
#
_cell.length_a   1.000
_cell.length_b   1.000
_cell.length_c   1.000
_cell.angle_alpha   90.00
_cell.angle_beta   90.00
_cell.angle_gamma   90.00
#
_symmetry.space_group_name_H-M   'P 1'
#
loop_
_entity.id
_entity.type
_entity.pdbx_description
1 polymer ?
#
loop_
_entity_poly.entity_id
_entity_poly.type
_entity_poly.pdbx_seq_one_letter_code
_entity_poly.pdbx_strand_id
1 'polypeptide(L)'
;MQTPDINKTTLSEKQEQVAGYESARGSALSHSKSTILFRSRVARHPWLASDRSPGRGLFERLASNENSNDKLLNRQIRRQQERDWQRKLRKGVELAYKYSPFMRATALACIVSIIYHLVLPGPQLMAQTFKEFEEFNKTDVERYMNRADRMTDIDDWNNYVDVGIATEYVEWERDAYDQMQKQFSLIAADESLDEQQKEIERDAARALFDAAQLDWEMDAEDMIYERRGVWRANQEDLDVGDIDVSEYETAIADAEAALAADAELDLTTWDSIVDAALQTARNWFESELSAKISDAELNNAALTGDELIAFEAALQEREAEIRSEFLLRDNFYVLRGRNNYVSVKRADDVSARLFAEEESAEAIGAAILSETEEAVDAETDGLFDEANDELETVDEVDQVLGDLSGNWEAKMEAIIEAG
;
A
#
# COMPACT_ATOMS: atom_id res chain seq x y z
N MET A 1 -38.95 62.78 22.33
CA MET A 1 -38.48 61.59 21.62
C MET A 1 -38.01 60.60 22.66
N GLN A 2 -38.82 59.58 22.92
CA GLN A 2 -38.57 58.51 23.88
C GLN A 2 -37.80 57.38 23.18
N THR A 3 -36.74 56.89 23.80
CA THR A 3 -36.06 55.64 23.48
C THR A 3 -36.87 54.45 24.04
N PRO A 4 -37.03 53.33 23.32
CA PRO A 4 -37.60 52.13 23.90
C PRO A 4 -36.52 51.24 24.52
N ASP A 5 -36.77 50.83 25.76
CA ASP A 5 -36.12 49.72 26.46
C ASP A 5 -36.40 48.40 25.72
N ILE A 6 -35.35 47.65 25.38
CA ILE A 6 -35.45 46.27 24.88
C ILE A 6 -35.04 45.30 25.99
N ASN A 7 -35.95 44.36 26.21
CA ASN A 7 -36.02 43.33 27.25
C ASN A 7 -34.71 42.54 27.48
N LYS A 8 -34.31 42.46 28.76
CA LYS A 8 -33.26 41.56 29.29
C LYS A 8 -33.72 40.11 29.49
N THR A 9 -34.96 39.77 29.14
CA THR A 9 -35.57 38.47 29.47
C THR A 9 -35.19 37.35 28.50
N THR A 10 -34.81 37.67 27.26
CA THR A 10 -34.54 36.68 26.19
C THR A 10 -33.12 36.09 26.20
N LEU A 11 -32.18 36.69 26.94
CA LEU A 11 -30.80 36.19 27.01
C LEU A 11 -30.62 35.10 28.09
N SER A 12 -31.44 35.13 29.14
CA SER A 12 -31.41 34.12 30.22
C SER A 12 -32.00 32.79 29.77
N GLU A 13 -33.06 32.81 28.97
CA GLU A 13 -33.70 31.58 28.46
C GLU A 13 -32.85 30.86 27.40
N LYS A 14 -32.05 31.59 26.63
CA LYS A 14 -31.09 30.99 25.67
C LYS A 14 -29.88 30.36 26.36
N GLN A 15 -29.44 30.86 27.51
CA GLN A 15 -28.34 30.24 28.28
C GLN A 15 -28.77 28.96 29.00
N GLU A 16 -30.05 28.84 29.37
CA GLU A 16 -30.58 27.64 30.03
C GLU A 16 -30.80 26.47 29.05
N GLN A 17 -31.10 26.76 27.78
CA GLN A 17 -31.21 25.73 26.73
C GLN A 17 -29.85 25.14 26.29
N VAL A 18 -28.79 25.96 26.26
CA VAL A 18 -27.43 25.49 25.92
C VAL A 18 -26.85 24.59 27.03
N ALA A 19 -27.10 24.93 28.30
CA ALA A 19 -26.69 24.09 29.43
C ALA A 19 -27.41 22.73 29.49
N GLY A 20 -28.66 22.66 29.01
CA GLY A 20 -29.40 21.40 28.89
C GLY A 20 -28.85 20.45 27.83
N TYR A 21 -28.30 21.00 26.73
CA TYR A 21 -27.72 20.22 25.63
C TYR A 21 -26.33 19.66 25.97
N GLU A 22 -25.49 20.40 26.70
CA GLU A 22 -24.17 19.93 27.15
C GLU A 22 -24.27 18.80 28.20
N SER A 23 -25.28 18.85 29.09
CA SER A 23 -25.55 17.77 30.06
C SER A 23 -25.99 16.46 29.39
N ALA A 24 -26.65 16.52 28.22
CA ALA A 24 -27.06 15.34 27.47
C ALA A 24 -25.89 14.71 26.69
N ARG A 25 -24.98 15.54 26.16
CA ARG A 25 -23.75 15.09 25.46
C ARG A 25 -22.75 14.43 26.42
N GLY A 26 -22.65 14.92 27.66
CA GLY A 26 -21.79 14.33 28.71
C GLY A 26 -22.22 12.94 29.21
N SER A 27 -23.53 12.63 29.23
CA SER A 27 -24.03 11.31 29.67
C SER A 27 -24.00 10.24 28.57
N ALA A 28 -24.09 10.61 27.30
CA ALA A 28 -24.02 9.66 26.19
C ALA A 28 -22.58 9.17 25.92
N LEU A 29 -21.57 10.03 26.11
CA LEU A 29 -20.15 9.70 25.93
C LEU A 29 -19.52 8.95 27.12
N SER A 30 -20.19 8.92 28.28
CA SER A 30 -19.71 8.20 29.48
C SER A 30 -20.00 6.68 29.44
N HIS A 31 -20.87 6.20 28.55
CA HIS A 31 -21.27 4.79 28.48
C HIS A 31 -20.55 3.97 27.40
N SER A 32 -19.64 4.59 26.63
CA SER A 32 -18.86 3.91 25.57
C SER A 32 -17.34 3.78 25.86
N LYS A 33 -16.86 4.22 27.03
CA LYS A 33 -15.41 4.28 27.38
C LYS A 33 -14.98 3.31 28.50
N SER A 34 -15.50 2.08 28.53
CA SER A 34 -15.12 1.12 29.58
C SER A 34 -14.83 -0.29 29.08
N THR A 35 -14.03 -0.47 28.04
CA THR A 35 -13.20 -1.68 27.90
C THR A 35 -11.97 -1.37 27.05
N ILE A 36 -10.81 -1.87 27.47
CA ILE A 36 -9.50 -1.92 26.79
C ILE A 36 -8.54 -0.76 27.13
N LEU A 37 -8.04 -0.78 28.36
CA LEU A 37 -6.64 -0.44 28.67
C LEU A 37 -6.15 -1.41 29.76
N PHE A 38 -5.27 -2.35 29.40
CA PHE A 38 -4.13 -2.80 30.21
C PHE A 38 -3.39 -3.96 29.53
N ARG A 39 -2.19 -3.70 28.98
CA ARG A 39 -0.95 -4.40 29.34
C ARG A 39 0.26 -3.80 28.62
N SER A 40 1.07 -3.10 29.41
CA SER A 40 2.38 -2.58 29.08
C SER A 40 3.45 -3.68 28.99
N ARG A 41 4.38 -3.44 28.05
CA ARG A 41 5.78 -3.89 27.94
C ARG A 41 6.39 -4.59 29.18
N VAL A 42 7.05 -5.73 28.92
CA VAL A 42 8.35 -6.05 29.53
C VAL A 42 9.27 -6.56 28.42
N ALA A 43 10.33 -5.79 28.16
CA ALA A 43 11.38 -6.08 27.20
C ALA A 43 12.27 -7.25 27.65
N ARG A 44 12.84 -7.97 26.68
CA ARG A 44 13.97 -8.91 26.85
C ARG A 44 15.25 -8.27 26.29
N HIS A 45 16.38 -8.80 26.78
CA HIS A 45 17.74 -8.87 26.19
C HIS A 45 18.84 -7.98 26.84
N PRO A 46 20.16 -8.34 26.72
CA PRO A 46 20.84 -9.34 27.57
C PRO A 46 22.27 -8.92 28.05
N TRP A 47 22.91 -9.81 28.83
CA TRP A 47 24.36 -9.87 29.20
C TRP A 47 24.91 -9.04 30.37
N LEU A 48 25.22 -9.72 31.50
CA LEU A 48 26.61 -9.96 31.96
C LEU A 48 26.67 -10.98 33.13
N ALA A 49 27.48 -12.00 32.89
CA ALA A 49 28.26 -12.91 33.75
C ALA A 49 27.95 -13.17 35.25
N SER A 50 27.94 -14.49 35.55
CA SER A 50 28.50 -15.21 36.72
C SER A 50 28.12 -14.76 38.14
N ASP A 51 27.41 -15.62 38.90
CA ASP A 51 28.06 -16.59 39.81
C ASP A 51 27.03 -17.54 40.46
N ARG A 52 27.50 -18.69 40.95
CA ARG A 52 26.69 -19.79 41.49
C ARG A 52 25.99 -19.43 42.82
N SER A 53 24.69 -19.71 42.97
CA SER A 53 24.09 -20.00 44.30
C SER A 53 22.86 -20.93 44.25
N PRO A 54 22.67 -21.82 45.24
CA PRO A 54 21.58 -22.79 45.28
C PRO A 54 20.33 -22.19 45.93
N GLY A 55 19.37 -21.71 45.14
CA GLY A 55 18.14 -21.09 45.68
C GLY A 55 16.90 -21.10 44.78
N ARG A 56 16.93 -21.73 43.60
CA ARG A 56 15.82 -21.65 42.63
C ARG A 56 14.60 -22.54 42.89
N GLY A 57 14.69 -23.52 43.81
CA GLY A 57 13.61 -24.50 44.03
C GLY A 57 12.37 -24.01 44.80
N LEU A 58 12.42 -22.83 45.44
CA LEU A 58 11.35 -22.36 46.34
C LEU A 58 10.43 -21.31 45.69
N PHE A 59 10.90 -20.56 44.68
CA PHE A 59 10.11 -19.56 43.98
C PHE A 59 9.22 -20.13 42.87
N GLU A 60 9.63 -21.23 42.22
CA GLU A 60 8.78 -21.90 41.20
C GLU A 60 7.56 -22.60 41.81
N ARG A 61 7.62 -23.02 43.08
CA ARG A 61 6.46 -23.63 43.78
C ARG A 61 5.43 -22.62 44.29
N LEU A 62 5.82 -21.37 44.54
CA LEU A 62 4.88 -20.31 44.93
C LEU A 62 4.19 -19.68 43.72
N ALA A 63 4.93 -19.42 42.63
CA ALA A 63 4.36 -18.88 41.39
C ALA A 63 3.42 -19.88 40.68
N SER A 64 3.64 -21.19 40.83
CA SER A 64 2.73 -22.23 40.31
C SER A 64 1.40 -22.31 41.08
N ASN A 65 1.36 -21.90 42.35
CA ASN A 65 0.16 -22.05 43.18
C ASN A 65 -0.79 -20.85 43.04
N GLU A 66 -0.24 -19.63 42.94
CA GLU A 66 -0.99 -18.39 42.63
C GLU A 66 -1.73 -18.48 41.28
N ASN A 67 -1.06 -19.01 40.25
CA ASN A 67 -1.65 -19.14 38.91
C ASN A 67 -2.78 -20.19 38.83
N SER A 68 -2.93 -21.06 39.84
CA SER A 68 -4.00 -22.06 39.91
C SER A 68 -5.26 -21.50 40.60
N ASN A 69 -5.08 -20.68 41.63
CA ASN A 69 -6.18 -20.03 42.36
C ASN A 69 -6.83 -18.93 41.52
N ASP A 70 -6.06 -18.14 40.77
CA ASP A 70 -6.60 -17.14 39.85
C ASP A 70 -7.39 -17.76 38.68
N LYS A 71 -6.98 -18.95 38.23
CA LYS A 71 -7.73 -19.70 37.20
C LYS A 71 -9.03 -20.27 37.75
N LEU A 72 -9.06 -20.70 39.01
CA LEU A 72 -10.29 -21.17 39.67
C LEU A 72 -11.26 -20.03 39.95
N LEU A 73 -10.75 -18.88 40.43
CA LEU A 73 -11.55 -17.68 40.69
C LEU A 73 -12.15 -17.13 39.38
N ASN A 74 -11.36 -17.03 38.31
CA ASN A 74 -11.86 -16.60 37.01
C ASN A 74 -12.92 -17.57 36.43
N ARG A 75 -12.78 -18.88 36.64
CA ARG A 75 -13.79 -19.85 36.24
C ARG A 75 -15.09 -19.71 37.05
N GLN A 76 -15.01 -19.39 38.34
CA GLN A 76 -16.20 -19.18 39.18
C GLN A 76 -16.92 -17.88 38.83
N ILE A 77 -16.18 -16.79 38.58
CA ILE A 77 -16.74 -15.50 38.13
C ILE A 77 -17.43 -15.67 36.78
N ARG A 78 -16.82 -16.37 35.82
CA ARG A 78 -17.42 -16.65 34.51
C ARG A 78 -18.74 -17.42 34.63
N ARG A 79 -18.79 -18.44 35.49
CA ARG A 79 -20.01 -19.22 35.75
C ARG A 79 -21.10 -18.44 36.50
N GLN A 80 -20.75 -17.40 37.25
CA GLN A 80 -21.75 -16.50 37.85
C GLN A 80 -22.29 -15.51 36.83
N GLN A 81 -21.43 -14.89 36.03
CA GLN A 81 -21.82 -13.99 34.94
C GLN A 81 -22.72 -14.69 33.91
N GLU A 82 -22.39 -15.93 33.55
CA GLU A 82 -23.19 -16.73 32.60
C GLU A 82 -24.58 -17.07 33.14
N ARG A 83 -24.69 -17.35 34.45
CA ARG A 83 -25.99 -17.57 35.12
C ARG A 83 -26.82 -16.31 35.22
N ASP A 84 -26.21 -15.16 35.49
CA ASP A 84 -26.92 -13.88 35.53
C ASP A 84 -27.33 -13.39 34.13
N TRP A 85 -26.50 -13.65 33.12
CA TRP A 85 -26.86 -13.38 31.72
C TRP A 85 -28.05 -14.23 31.28
N GLN A 86 -28.06 -15.54 31.59
CA GLN A 86 -29.20 -16.40 31.30
C GLN A 86 -30.48 -16.01 32.04
N ARG A 87 -30.39 -15.48 33.27
CA ARG A 87 -31.56 -14.94 33.98
C ARG A 87 -32.07 -13.64 33.37
N LYS A 88 -31.17 -12.74 32.95
CA LYS A 88 -31.52 -11.49 32.25
C LYS A 88 -32.20 -11.78 30.92
N LEU A 89 -31.71 -12.77 30.17
CA LEU A 89 -32.35 -13.20 28.92
C LEU A 89 -33.73 -13.80 29.14
N ARG A 90 -33.92 -14.69 30.13
CA ARG A 90 -35.27 -15.23 30.40
C ARG A 90 -36.25 -14.14 30.80
N LYS A 91 -35.83 -13.18 31.62
CA LYS A 91 -36.67 -12.01 31.96
C LYS A 91 -36.95 -11.14 30.75
N GLY A 92 -35.97 -10.91 29.87
CA GLY A 92 -36.14 -10.17 28.62
C GLY A 92 -37.12 -10.85 27.65
N VAL A 93 -37.09 -12.17 27.55
CA VAL A 93 -38.01 -12.97 26.71
C VAL A 93 -39.42 -13.00 27.31
N GLU A 94 -39.57 -13.13 28.64
CA GLU A 94 -40.88 -13.00 29.30
C GLU A 94 -41.48 -11.59 29.17
N LEU A 95 -40.64 -10.55 29.25
CA LEU A 95 -41.05 -9.16 29.00
C LEU A 95 -41.47 -8.95 27.54
N ALA A 96 -40.71 -9.48 26.58
CA ALA A 96 -41.05 -9.40 25.16
C ALA A 96 -42.38 -10.11 24.82
N TYR A 97 -42.66 -11.26 25.44
CA TYR A 97 -43.94 -11.97 25.27
C TYR A 97 -45.13 -11.23 25.90
N LYS A 98 -44.93 -10.59 27.05
CA LYS A 98 -45.99 -9.88 27.79
C LYS A 98 -46.38 -8.53 27.17
N TYR A 99 -45.43 -7.85 26.51
CA TYR A 99 -45.67 -6.53 25.88
C TYR A 99 -45.83 -6.58 24.36
N SER A 100 -45.77 -7.77 23.74
CA SER A 100 -45.97 -8.03 22.30
C SER A 100 -47.18 -7.32 21.66
N PRO A 101 -48.41 -7.37 22.20
CA PRO A 101 -49.54 -6.70 21.56
C PRO A 101 -49.50 -5.16 21.73
N PHE A 102 -48.96 -4.66 22.85
CA PHE A 102 -48.84 -3.23 23.11
C PHE A 102 -47.73 -2.59 22.26
N MET A 103 -46.57 -3.24 22.14
CA MET A 103 -45.46 -2.84 21.27
C MET A 103 -45.85 -2.90 19.79
N ARG A 104 -46.68 -3.87 19.38
CA ARG A 104 -47.23 -3.93 18.02
C ARG A 104 -48.22 -2.80 17.76
N ALA A 105 -49.06 -2.45 18.74
CA ALA A 105 -50.01 -1.35 18.62
C ALA A 105 -49.31 0.02 18.59
N THR A 106 -48.28 0.23 19.40
CA THR A 106 -47.47 1.46 19.36
C THR A 106 -46.62 1.54 18.11
N ALA A 107 -46.01 0.43 17.65
CA ALA A 107 -45.30 0.40 16.37
C ALA A 107 -46.25 0.68 15.20
N LEU A 108 -47.46 0.11 15.19
CA LEU A 108 -48.49 0.44 14.19
C LEU A 108 -48.94 1.89 14.28
N ALA A 109 -49.09 2.46 15.49
CA ALA A 109 -49.42 3.87 15.65
C ALA A 109 -48.29 4.79 15.15
N CYS A 110 -47.03 4.44 15.41
CA CYS A 110 -45.87 5.18 14.88
C CYS A 110 -45.78 5.05 13.36
N ILE A 111 -45.97 3.85 12.81
CA ILE A 111 -45.97 3.62 11.36
C ILE A 111 -47.13 4.38 10.70
N VAL A 112 -48.33 4.36 11.30
CA VAL A 112 -49.47 5.13 10.80
C VAL A 112 -49.23 6.63 10.95
N SER A 113 -48.56 7.12 11.98
CA SER A 113 -48.17 8.53 12.12
C SER A 113 -47.12 8.95 11.09
N ILE A 114 -46.13 8.08 10.82
CA ILE A 114 -45.10 8.29 9.79
C ILE A 114 -45.75 8.27 8.40
N ILE A 115 -46.64 7.33 8.13
CA ILE A 115 -47.42 7.25 6.88
C ILE A 115 -48.38 8.45 6.77
N TYR A 116 -49.00 8.91 7.86
CA TYR A 116 -49.85 10.09 7.86
C TYR A 116 -49.05 11.36 7.54
N HIS A 117 -47.83 11.49 8.06
CA HIS A 117 -46.91 12.57 7.69
C HIS A 117 -46.29 12.42 6.29
N LEU A 118 -46.19 11.20 5.75
CA LEU A 118 -45.70 10.94 4.39
C LEU A 118 -46.80 11.02 3.30
N VAL A 119 -48.07 10.75 3.63
CA VAL A 119 -49.17 10.53 2.68
C VAL A 119 -50.22 11.66 2.68
N LEU A 120 -50.26 12.53 3.69
CA LEU A 120 -50.95 13.81 3.58
C LEU A 120 -49.95 14.88 3.11
N PRO A 121 -49.86 15.14 1.80
CA PRO A 121 -49.31 16.39 1.36
C PRO A 121 -50.28 17.48 1.84
N GLY A 122 -49.88 18.27 2.83
CA GLY A 122 -50.18 19.71 2.75
C GLY A 122 -49.71 20.19 1.37
N PRO A 123 -50.32 21.22 0.76
CA PRO A 123 -49.95 21.64 -0.59
C PRO A 123 -48.45 21.94 -0.61
N GLN A 124 -47.67 20.98 -1.10
CA GLN A 124 -46.23 21.08 -1.21
C GLN A 124 -45.98 22.07 -2.34
N LEU A 125 -45.94 23.35 -1.99
CA LEU A 125 -45.15 24.33 -2.70
C LEU A 125 -43.73 23.75 -2.74
N MET A 126 -43.40 23.12 -3.88
CA MET A 126 -42.08 22.66 -4.33
C MET A 126 -41.08 22.35 -3.20
N ALA A 127 -40.82 21.07 -2.94
CA ALA A 127 -39.75 20.63 -2.02
C ALA A 127 -38.50 21.51 -2.19
N GLN A 128 -38.26 22.38 -1.22
CA GLN A 128 -37.16 23.33 -1.25
C GLN A 128 -35.88 22.53 -1.03
N THR A 129 -35.05 22.44 -2.07
CA THR A 129 -33.70 21.92 -1.95
C THR A 129 -32.77 23.13 -1.86
N PHE A 130 -32.42 23.52 -0.63
CA PHE A 130 -31.24 24.35 -0.42
C PHE A 130 -30.05 23.63 -1.03
N LYS A 131 -29.12 24.38 -1.64
CA LYS A 131 -27.97 23.72 -2.26
C LYS A 131 -27.08 23.13 -1.16
N GLU A 132 -26.71 21.88 -1.34
CA GLU A 132 -25.81 21.17 -0.45
C GLU A 132 -24.37 21.68 -0.64
N PHE A 133 -23.53 21.49 0.39
CA PHE A 133 -22.12 21.88 0.36
C PHE A 133 -21.40 21.30 -0.86
N GLU A 134 -21.65 20.01 -1.13
CA GLU A 134 -21.04 19.27 -2.23
C GLU A 134 -21.36 19.86 -3.62
N GLU A 135 -22.57 20.38 -3.81
CA GLU A 135 -23.01 20.91 -5.10
C GLU A 135 -22.61 22.37 -5.33
N PHE A 136 -22.47 23.17 -4.27
CA PHE A 136 -22.34 24.63 -4.40
C PHE A 136 -20.94 25.17 -4.08
N ASN A 137 -20.29 24.72 -3.02
CA ASN A 137 -19.05 25.35 -2.53
C ASN A 137 -17.84 24.42 -2.43
N LYS A 138 -18.03 23.09 -2.44
CA LYS A 138 -16.93 22.12 -2.23
C LYS A 138 -15.72 22.40 -3.11
N THR A 139 -15.91 22.62 -4.41
CA THR A 139 -14.79 22.90 -5.33
C THR A 139 -14.03 24.18 -4.99
N ASP A 140 -14.70 25.22 -4.49
CA ASP A 140 -14.04 26.46 -4.12
C ASP A 140 -13.35 26.35 -2.76
N VAL A 141 -13.95 25.65 -1.79
CA VAL A 141 -13.28 25.27 -0.53
C VAL A 141 -12.03 24.41 -0.80
N GLU A 142 -12.11 23.43 -1.70
CA GLU A 142 -10.96 22.62 -2.14
C GLU A 142 -9.82 23.49 -2.68
N ARG A 143 -10.11 24.58 -3.40
CA ARG A 143 -9.06 25.49 -3.89
C ARG A 143 -8.34 26.20 -2.76
N TYR A 144 -9.05 26.57 -1.70
CA TYR A 144 -8.43 27.16 -0.51
C TYR A 144 -7.55 26.11 0.19
N MET A 145 -8.07 24.91 0.42
CA MET A 145 -7.33 23.82 1.07
C MET A 145 -6.08 23.43 0.29
N ASN A 146 -6.16 23.22 -1.03
CA ASN A 146 -5.01 22.91 -1.89
C ASN A 146 -3.90 23.97 -1.83
N ARG A 147 -4.26 25.23 -1.54
CA ARG A 147 -3.29 26.31 -1.36
C ARG A 147 -2.75 26.35 0.06
N ALA A 148 -3.59 26.08 1.06
CA ALA A 148 -3.19 25.91 2.44
C ALA A 148 -2.19 24.74 2.60
N ASP A 149 -2.32 23.69 1.80
CA ASP A 149 -1.43 22.52 1.87
C ASP A 149 0.05 22.81 1.63
N ARG A 150 0.36 23.98 1.05
CA ARG A 150 1.74 24.45 0.83
C ARG A 150 2.30 25.24 2.00
N MET A 151 1.49 25.50 3.02
CA MET A 151 1.90 26.21 4.22
C MET A 151 2.63 25.25 5.15
N THR A 152 3.62 25.77 5.86
CA THR A 152 4.47 25.00 6.78
C THR A 152 4.03 25.13 8.23
N ASP A 153 3.19 26.14 8.52
CA ASP A 153 2.72 26.46 9.87
C ASP A 153 1.23 26.18 9.98
N ILE A 154 0.83 25.59 11.11
CA ILE A 154 -0.56 25.17 11.35
C ILE A 154 -1.49 26.35 11.60
N ASP A 155 -1.01 27.43 12.23
CA ASP A 155 -1.82 28.61 12.47
C ASP A 155 -2.08 29.32 11.14
N ASP A 156 -1.09 29.40 10.26
CA ASP A 156 -1.27 29.92 8.90
C ASP A 156 -2.26 29.06 8.09
N TRP A 157 -2.13 27.72 8.17
CA TRP A 157 -3.05 26.80 7.51
C TRP A 157 -4.50 27.02 7.98
N ASN A 158 -4.73 27.02 9.30
CA ASN A 158 -6.06 27.21 9.88
C ASN A 158 -6.64 28.56 9.49
N ASN A 159 -5.88 29.65 9.67
CA ASN A 159 -6.34 31.00 9.34
C ASN A 159 -6.75 31.12 7.86
N TYR A 160 -5.99 30.50 6.95
CA TYR A 160 -6.29 30.56 5.52
C TYR A 160 -7.54 29.76 5.15
N VAL A 161 -7.68 28.54 5.70
CA VAL A 161 -8.85 27.69 5.48
C VAL A 161 -10.11 28.34 6.08
N ASP A 162 -10.03 28.86 7.30
CA ASP A 162 -11.14 29.53 7.98
C ASP A 162 -11.66 30.74 7.19
N VAL A 163 -10.75 31.55 6.61
CA VAL A 163 -11.15 32.68 5.75
C VAL A 163 -11.82 32.20 4.47
N GLY A 164 -11.32 31.13 3.87
CA GLY A 164 -11.94 30.52 2.68
C GLY A 164 -13.35 30.04 2.98
N ILE A 165 -13.51 29.24 4.03
CA ILE A 165 -14.81 28.68 4.44
C ILE A 165 -15.79 29.76 4.85
N ALA A 166 -15.35 30.78 5.60
CA ALA A 166 -16.21 31.91 5.94
C ALA A 166 -16.69 32.67 4.69
N THR A 167 -15.85 32.78 3.66
CA THR A 167 -16.24 33.41 2.39
C THR A 167 -17.31 32.59 1.69
N GLU A 168 -17.09 31.28 1.56
CA GLU A 168 -18.03 30.36 0.91
C GLU A 168 -19.35 30.23 1.67
N TYR A 169 -19.30 30.21 3.01
CA TYR A 169 -20.48 30.21 3.87
C TYR A 169 -21.36 31.44 3.62
N VAL A 170 -20.76 32.63 3.50
CA VAL A 170 -21.52 33.86 3.22
C VAL A 170 -22.19 33.81 1.84
N GLU A 171 -21.55 33.19 0.85
CA GLU A 171 -22.16 33.02 -0.47
C GLU A 171 -23.34 32.04 -0.44
N TRP A 172 -23.19 30.92 0.29
CA TRP A 172 -24.25 29.97 0.53
C TRP A 172 -25.42 30.59 1.31
N GLU A 173 -25.14 31.26 2.43
CA GLU A 173 -26.12 31.90 3.30
C GLU A 173 -26.96 32.91 2.51
N ARG A 174 -26.31 33.72 1.65
CA ARG A 174 -27.00 34.67 0.77
C ARG A 174 -27.96 33.98 -0.20
N ASP A 175 -27.53 32.89 -0.86
CA ASP A 175 -28.37 32.14 -1.79
C ASP A 175 -29.54 31.45 -1.06
N ALA A 176 -29.25 30.80 0.07
CA ALA A 176 -30.24 30.14 0.91
C ALA A 176 -31.29 31.13 1.45
N TYR A 177 -30.85 32.31 1.89
CA TYR A 177 -31.76 33.37 2.35
C TYR A 177 -32.66 33.88 1.22
N ASP A 178 -32.12 34.11 0.03
CA ASP A 178 -32.90 34.50 -1.15
C ASP A 178 -33.94 33.45 -1.52
N GLN A 179 -33.60 32.16 -1.42
CA GLN A 179 -34.54 31.06 -1.63
C GLN A 179 -35.65 31.04 -0.56
N MET A 180 -35.29 31.20 0.72
CA MET A 180 -36.26 31.27 1.82
C MET A 180 -37.22 32.46 1.65
N GLN A 181 -36.73 33.64 1.26
CA GLN A 181 -37.59 34.80 1.01
C GLN A 181 -38.55 34.60 -0.16
N LYS A 182 -38.09 33.96 -1.25
CA LYS A 182 -38.96 33.57 -2.36
C LYS A 182 -40.08 32.66 -1.87
N GLN A 183 -39.77 31.66 -1.04
CA GLN A 183 -40.78 30.77 -0.49
C GLN A 183 -41.78 31.48 0.42
N PHE A 184 -41.32 32.36 1.31
CA PHE A 184 -42.22 33.16 2.13
C PHE A 184 -43.16 34.03 1.29
N SER A 185 -42.67 34.57 0.16
CA SER A 185 -43.50 35.32 -0.77
C SER A 185 -44.55 34.45 -1.47
N LEU A 186 -44.20 33.21 -1.85
CA LEU A 186 -45.12 32.24 -2.45
C LEU A 186 -46.20 31.80 -1.46
N ILE A 187 -45.81 31.44 -0.22
CA ILE A 187 -46.73 31.08 0.86
C ILE A 187 -47.68 32.25 1.17
N ALA A 188 -47.17 33.48 1.21
CA ALA A 188 -48.00 34.66 1.43
C ALA A 188 -49.02 34.89 0.31
N ALA A 189 -48.60 34.68 -0.95
CA ALA A 189 -49.43 34.84 -2.14
C ALA A 189 -50.44 33.69 -2.38
N ASP A 190 -50.28 32.55 -1.71
CA ASP A 190 -51.20 31.42 -1.85
C ASP A 190 -52.56 31.73 -1.20
N GLU A 191 -53.60 31.87 -2.02
CA GLU A 191 -54.97 32.13 -1.58
C GLU A 191 -55.70 30.89 -1.06
N SER A 192 -55.15 29.68 -1.29
CA SER A 192 -55.76 28.42 -0.85
C SER A 192 -55.49 28.10 0.62
N LEU A 193 -54.48 28.75 1.21
CA LEU A 193 -54.09 28.59 2.61
C LEU A 193 -54.73 29.65 3.51
N ASP A 194 -55.26 29.22 4.66
CA ASP A 194 -55.60 30.15 5.74
C ASP A 194 -54.34 30.64 6.49
N GLU A 195 -54.48 31.64 7.38
CA GLU A 195 -53.31 32.22 8.06
C GLU A 195 -52.59 31.21 8.98
N GLN A 196 -53.33 30.28 9.58
CA GLN A 196 -52.73 29.26 10.45
C GLN A 196 -51.90 28.26 9.61
N GLN A 197 -52.39 27.89 8.44
CA GLN A 197 -51.65 27.05 7.50
C GLN A 197 -50.43 27.78 6.94
N LYS A 198 -50.54 29.08 6.62
CA LYS A 198 -49.39 29.90 6.19
C LYS A 198 -48.30 30.00 7.26
N GLU A 199 -48.68 30.09 8.53
CA GLU A 199 -47.73 30.08 9.65
C GLU A 199 -47.00 28.73 9.73
N ILE A 200 -47.72 27.61 9.64
CA ILE A 200 -47.14 26.26 9.65
C ILE A 200 -46.14 26.08 8.49
N GLU A 201 -46.48 26.49 7.28
CA GLU A 201 -45.59 26.37 6.11
C GLU A 201 -44.34 27.27 6.25
N ARG A 202 -44.48 28.48 6.81
CA ARG A 202 -43.33 29.36 7.10
C ARG A 202 -42.39 28.74 8.13
N ASP A 203 -42.93 28.14 9.18
CA ASP A 203 -42.12 27.47 10.21
C ASP A 203 -41.44 26.21 9.67
N ALA A 204 -42.12 25.45 8.80
CA ALA A 204 -41.50 24.32 8.10
C ALA A 204 -40.32 24.77 7.21
N ALA A 205 -40.49 25.86 6.45
CA ALA A 205 -39.41 26.40 5.62
C ALA A 205 -38.22 26.92 6.45
N ARG A 206 -38.45 27.49 7.65
CA ARG A 206 -37.37 27.84 8.59
C ARG A 206 -36.64 26.61 9.10
N ALA A 207 -37.38 25.58 9.52
CA ALA A 207 -36.77 24.35 9.99
C ALA A 207 -35.91 23.66 8.91
N LEU A 208 -36.31 23.74 7.64
CA LEU A 208 -35.51 23.25 6.52
C LEU A 208 -34.24 24.10 6.30
N PHE A 209 -34.32 25.42 6.46
CA PHE A 209 -33.14 26.30 6.41
C PHE A 209 -32.14 25.96 7.51
N ASP A 210 -32.61 25.85 8.75
CA ASP A 210 -31.77 25.52 9.92
C ASP A 210 -31.11 24.14 9.75
N ALA A 211 -31.84 23.16 9.19
CA ALA A 211 -31.30 21.85 8.88
C ALA A 211 -30.22 21.91 7.79
N ALA A 212 -30.48 22.63 6.69
CA ALA A 212 -29.52 22.79 5.61
C ALA A 212 -28.26 23.55 6.05
N GLN A 213 -28.39 24.52 6.97
CA GLN A 213 -27.25 25.20 7.58
C GLN A 213 -26.39 24.22 8.38
N LEU A 214 -27.03 23.40 9.22
CA LEU A 214 -26.32 22.41 10.02
C LEU A 214 -25.61 21.38 9.14
N ASP A 215 -26.27 20.88 8.09
CA ASP A 215 -25.67 19.93 7.15
C ASP A 215 -24.46 20.55 6.42
N TRP A 216 -24.58 21.80 5.97
CA TRP A 216 -23.46 22.51 5.34
C TRP A 216 -22.27 22.70 6.31
N GLU A 217 -22.54 23.11 7.55
CA GLU A 217 -21.50 23.30 8.57
C GLU A 217 -20.79 21.98 8.90
N MET A 218 -21.54 20.89 9.02
CA MET A 218 -21.00 19.55 9.26
C MET A 218 -20.13 19.07 8.10
N ASP A 219 -20.62 19.17 6.86
CA ASP A 219 -19.85 18.76 5.68
C ASP A 219 -18.56 19.57 5.51
N ALA A 220 -18.61 20.88 5.77
CA ALA A 220 -17.44 21.75 5.75
C ALA A 220 -16.45 21.37 6.85
N GLU A 221 -16.93 21.12 8.08
CA GLU A 221 -16.09 20.72 9.22
C GLU A 221 -15.41 19.37 8.99
N ASP A 222 -16.14 18.37 8.49
CA ASP A 222 -15.60 17.05 8.13
C ASP A 222 -14.47 17.18 7.10
N MET A 223 -14.68 18.01 6.08
CA MET A 223 -13.66 18.29 5.07
C MET A 223 -12.41 18.97 5.66
N ILE A 224 -12.57 19.90 6.60
CA ILE A 224 -11.44 20.53 7.31
C ILE A 224 -10.65 19.47 8.09
N TYR A 225 -11.32 18.63 8.88
CA TYR A 225 -10.66 17.61 9.67
C TYR A 225 -9.90 16.63 8.79
N GLU A 226 -10.53 16.17 7.70
CA GLU A 226 -9.89 15.28 6.74
C GLU A 226 -8.63 15.92 6.16
N ARG A 227 -8.73 17.15 5.65
CA ARG A 227 -7.57 17.83 5.04
C ARG A 227 -6.50 18.25 6.03
N ARG A 228 -6.87 18.62 7.25
CA ARG A 228 -5.87 18.92 8.28
C ARG A 228 -5.10 17.66 8.67
N GLY A 229 -5.78 16.52 8.78
CA GLY A 229 -5.14 15.22 9.04
C GLY A 229 -4.11 14.87 7.96
N VAL A 230 -4.51 14.97 6.68
CA VAL A 230 -3.61 14.75 5.53
C VAL A 230 -2.44 15.75 5.53
N TRP A 231 -2.71 17.04 5.76
CA TRP A 231 -1.68 18.07 5.81
C TRP A 231 -0.64 17.78 6.90
N ARG A 232 -1.09 17.43 8.11
CA ARG A 232 -0.19 17.05 9.22
C ARG A 232 0.67 15.85 8.85
N ALA A 233 0.06 14.82 8.26
CA ALA A 233 0.81 13.66 7.79
C ALA A 233 1.89 14.09 6.80
N ASN A 234 1.63 15.04 5.89
CA ASN A 234 2.61 15.55 4.92
C ASN A 234 3.73 16.41 5.53
N GLN A 235 3.55 17.00 6.71
CA GLN A 235 4.60 17.76 7.39
C GLN A 235 5.64 16.86 8.08
N GLU A 236 5.31 15.59 8.32
CA GLU A 236 6.22 14.67 9.00
C GLU A 236 7.39 14.26 8.11
N ASP A 237 8.60 14.26 8.68
CA ASP A 237 9.83 13.86 8.00
C ASP A 237 9.97 12.33 7.98
N LEU A 238 9.51 11.74 6.89
CA LEU A 238 9.61 10.31 6.62
C LEU A 238 10.78 9.97 5.68
N ASP A 239 11.69 10.91 5.41
CA ASP A 239 12.84 10.64 4.53
C ASP A 239 13.84 9.70 5.22
N VAL A 240 13.96 8.47 4.71
CA VAL A 240 14.89 7.45 5.21
C VAL A 240 16.26 7.56 4.54
N GLY A 241 16.44 8.45 3.57
CA GLY A 241 17.65 8.58 2.77
C GLY A 241 17.70 7.60 1.59
N ASP A 242 18.65 7.87 0.69
CA ASP A 242 18.84 7.09 -0.53
C ASP A 242 19.59 5.77 -0.27
N ILE A 243 19.35 4.79 -1.15
CA ILE A 243 20.16 3.57 -1.23
C ILE A 243 21.62 3.94 -1.54
N ASP A 244 22.55 3.39 -0.76
CA ASP A 244 23.98 3.46 -1.06
C ASP A 244 24.32 2.53 -2.24
N VAL A 245 24.46 3.12 -3.42
CA VAL A 245 24.80 2.39 -4.66
C VAL A 245 26.11 1.61 -4.52
N SER A 246 27.07 2.12 -3.75
CA SER A 246 28.37 1.47 -3.58
C SER A 246 28.27 0.16 -2.79
N GLU A 247 27.30 0.05 -1.87
CA GLU A 247 27.01 -1.19 -1.14
C GLU A 247 26.49 -2.27 -2.10
N TYR A 248 25.63 -1.90 -3.05
CA TYR A 248 25.11 -2.82 -4.07
C TYR A 248 26.20 -3.25 -5.06
N GLU A 249 27.02 -2.30 -5.53
CA GLU A 249 28.14 -2.61 -6.41
C GLU A 249 29.14 -3.56 -5.74
N THR A 250 29.42 -3.35 -4.45
CA THR A 250 30.29 -4.23 -3.67
C THR A 250 29.68 -5.62 -3.50
N ALA A 251 28.39 -5.71 -3.12
CA ALA A 251 27.69 -6.98 -2.97
C ALA A 251 27.68 -7.80 -4.28
N ILE A 252 27.45 -7.14 -5.42
CA ILE A 252 27.47 -7.77 -6.74
C ILE A 252 28.89 -8.24 -7.09
N ALA A 253 29.91 -7.39 -6.88
CA ALA A 253 31.29 -7.75 -7.16
C ALA A 253 31.78 -8.92 -6.30
N ASP A 254 31.41 -8.95 -5.03
CA ASP A 254 31.75 -10.06 -4.11
C ASP A 254 31.08 -11.36 -4.55
N ALA A 255 29.82 -11.32 -5.00
CA ALA A 255 29.12 -12.48 -5.54
C ALA A 255 29.75 -12.98 -6.85
N GLU A 256 30.09 -12.06 -7.77
CA GLU A 256 30.77 -12.40 -9.01
C GLU A 256 32.17 -13.00 -8.75
N ALA A 257 32.93 -12.44 -7.80
CA ALA A 257 34.25 -12.92 -7.41
C ALA A 257 34.20 -14.32 -6.75
N ALA A 258 33.21 -14.57 -5.89
CA ALA A 258 33.01 -15.87 -5.25
C ALA A 258 32.73 -16.98 -6.27
N LEU A 259 32.09 -16.66 -7.39
CA LEU A 259 31.70 -17.59 -8.46
C LEU A 259 32.63 -17.49 -9.69
N ALA A 260 33.76 -16.80 -9.58
CA ALA A 260 34.65 -16.56 -10.72
C ALA A 260 35.23 -17.86 -11.29
N ALA A 261 35.57 -18.81 -10.42
CA ALA A 261 36.16 -20.10 -10.81
C ALA A 261 35.15 -21.12 -11.36
N ASP A 262 33.84 -20.89 -11.14
CA ASP A 262 32.80 -21.82 -11.58
C ASP A 262 32.48 -21.58 -13.06
N ALA A 263 32.62 -22.63 -13.89
CA ALA A 263 32.35 -22.54 -15.32
C ALA A 263 30.85 -22.46 -15.63
N GLU A 264 30.00 -23.01 -14.75
CA GLU A 264 28.54 -23.03 -14.93
C GLU A 264 27.88 -21.78 -14.36
N LEU A 265 26.77 -21.37 -14.96
CA LEU A 265 25.94 -20.27 -14.46
C LEU A 265 25.15 -20.73 -13.22
N ASP A 266 25.55 -20.26 -12.03
CA ASP A 266 24.82 -20.52 -10.78
C ASP A 266 24.14 -19.26 -10.23
N LEU A 267 22.90 -19.04 -10.69
CA LEU A 267 22.07 -17.93 -10.23
C LEU A 267 21.61 -18.09 -8.78
N THR A 268 21.46 -19.31 -8.27
CA THR A 268 20.92 -19.51 -6.92
C THR A 268 21.95 -19.12 -5.87
N THR A 269 23.21 -19.52 -6.08
CA THR A 269 24.30 -19.10 -5.21
C THR A 269 24.59 -17.61 -5.35
N TRP A 270 24.54 -17.05 -6.57
CA TRP A 270 24.70 -15.61 -6.78
C TRP A 270 23.62 -14.82 -6.04
N ASP A 271 22.34 -15.16 -6.24
CA ASP A 271 21.19 -14.51 -5.59
C ASP A 271 21.33 -14.60 -4.06
N SER A 272 21.77 -15.75 -3.53
CA SER A 272 21.99 -15.94 -2.08
C SER A 272 23.12 -15.09 -1.50
N ILE A 273 24.22 -14.87 -2.23
CA ILE A 273 25.33 -14.05 -1.72
C ILE A 273 24.92 -12.58 -1.70
N VAL A 274 24.29 -12.10 -2.77
CA VAL A 274 23.81 -10.72 -2.88
C VAL A 274 22.74 -10.43 -1.82
N ASP A 275 21.76 -11.33 -1.65
CA ASP A 275 20.72 -11.15 -0.63
C ASP A 275 21.28 -11.11 0.80
N ALA A 276 22.28 -11.95 1.09
CA ALA A 276 22.93 -11.96 2.39
C ALA A 276 23.71 -10.66 2.65
N ALA A 277 24.41 -10.14 1.64
CA ALA A 277 25.16 -8.89 1.75
C ALA A 277 24.22 -7.69 1.98
N LEU A 278 23.12 -7.61 1.22
CA LEU A 278 22.17 -6.49 1.29
C LEU A 278 21.18 -6.57 2.47
N GLN A 279 21.15 -7.68 3.21
CA GLN A 279 20.24 -7.86 4.33
C GLN A 279 20.40 -6.78 5.42
N THR A 280 21.63 -6.30 5.66
CA THR A 280 21.87 -5.24 6.65
C THR A 280 21.24 -3.92 6.22
N ALA A 281 21.46 -3.48 4.98
CA ALA A 281 20.85 -2.28 4.42
C ALA A 281 19.31 -2.32 4.43
N ARG A 282 18.72 -3.44 4.00
CA ARG A 282 17.27 -3.66 3.99
C ARG A 282 16.67 -3.59 5.41
N ASN A 283 17.33 -4.23 6.38
CA ASN A 283 16.89 -4.18 7.78
C ASN A 283 17.03 -2.78 8.38
N TRP A 284 18.10 -2.07 8.03
CA TRP A 284 18.29 -0.68 8.46
C TRP A 284 17.17 0.21 7.91
N PHE A 285 16.85 0.12 6.62
CA PHE A 285 15.75 0.85 5.99
C PHE A 285 14.41 0.62 6.72
N GLU A 286 14.02 -0.65 6.94
CA GLU A 286 12.76 -0.95 7.63
C GLU A 286 12.75 -0.45 9.08
N SER A 287 13.89 -0.54 9.78
CA SER A 287 14.01 -0.03 11.14
C SER A 287 13.88 1.49 11.19
N GLU A 288 14.52 2.20 10.27
CA GLU A 288 14.54 3.66 10.21
C GLU A 288 13.16 4.20 9.80
N LEU A 289 12.54 3.61 8.77
CA LEU A 289 11.17 3.95 8.38
C LEU A 289 10.20 3.73 9.56
N SER A 290 10.28 2.58 10.23
CA SER A 290 9.43 2.29 11.39
C SER A 290 9.64 3.28 12.54
N ALA A 291 10.88 3.73 12.77
CA ALA A 291 11.16 4.76 13.77
C ALA A 291 10.53 6.10 13.40
N LYS A 292 10.66 6.52 12.13
CA LYS A 292 10.05 7.76 11.61
C LYS A 292 8.52 7.75 11.67
N ILE A 293 7.89 6.63 11.33
CA ILE A 293 6.43 6.45 11.48
C ILE A 293 6.03 6.55 12.97
N SER A 294 6.77 5.88 13.86
CA SER A 294 6.49 5.97 15.30
C SER A 294 6.67 7.38 15.85
N ASP A 295 7.64 8.15 15.35
CA ASP A 295 7.87 9.53 15.75
C ASP A 295 6.74 10.44 15.23
N ALA A 296 6.29 10.24 13.99
CA ALA A 296 5.15 10.94 13.41
C ALA A 296 3.85 10.73 14.21
N GLU A 297 3.57 9.48 14.62
CA GLU A 297 2.45 9.15 15.50
C GLU A 297 2.56 9.82 16.87
N LEU A 298 3.76 9.88 17.45
CA LEU A 298 4.01 10.52 18.74
C LEU A 298 3.86 12.05 18.66
N ASN A 299 4.34 12.68 17.60
CA ASN A 299 4.21 14.11 17.34
C ASN A 299 2.73 14.54 17.25
N ASN A 300 1.87 13.63 16.77
CA ASN A 300 0.45 13.87 16.54
C ASN A 300 -0.47 13.09 17.50
N ALA A 301 0.05 12.64 18.65
CA ALA A 301 -0.72 11.82 19.60
C ALA A 301 -1.94 12.52 20.22
N ALA A 302 -2.06 13.84 20.06
CA ALA A 302 -3.20 14.62 20.54
C ALA A 302 -4.39 14.67 19.56
N LEU A 303 -4.22 14.18 18.32
CA LEU A 303 -5.29 14.15 17.32
C LEU A 303 -6.42 13.19 17.75
N THR A 304 -7.64 13.54 17.37
CA THR A 304 -8.84 12.74 17.68
C THR A 304 -9.87 12.86 16.56
N GLY A 305 -10.84 11.93 16.52
CA GLY A 305 -11.95 12.00 15.56
C GLY A 305 -11.49 11.80 14.12
N ASP A 306 -12.15 12.48 13.19
CA ASP A 306 -11.91 12.31 11.75
C ASP A 306 -10.53 12.84 11.31
N GLU A 307 -9.98 13.82 12.03
CA GLU A 307 -8.61 14.29 11.79
C GLU A 307 -7.56 13.20 12.06
N LEU A 308 -7.74 12.41 13.12
CA LEU A 308 -6.85 11.28 13.41
C LEU A 308 -6.98 10.20 12.34
N ILE A 309 -8.21 9.88 11.92
CA ILE A 309 -8.47 8.86 10.89
C ILE A 309 -7.80 9.25 9.58
N ALA A 310 -7.94 10.52 9.15
CA ALA A 310 -7.32 11.01 7.93
C ALA A 310 -5.79 11.08 8.04
N PHE A 311 -5.26 11.46 9.20
CA PHE A 311 -3.82 11.45 9.46
C PHE A 311 -3.24 10.03 9.35
N GLU A 312 -3.83 9.05 10.03
CA GLU A 312 -3.37 7.65 10.00
C GLU A 312 -3.44 7.06 8.57
N ALA A 313 -4.52 7.34 7.83
CA ALA A 313 -4.67 6.89 6.45
C ALA A 313 -3.60 7.51 5.53
N ALA A 314 -3.34 8.81 5.64
CA ALA A 314 -2.32 9.48 4.85
C ALA A 314 -0.90 9.01 5.23
N LEU A 315 -0.65 8.77 6.52
CA LEU A 315 0.63 8.24 6.99
C LEU A 315 0.90 6.85 6.43
N GLN A 316 -0.13 5.99 6.41
CA GLN A 316 -0.05 4.65 5.81
C GLN A 316 0.19 4.70 4.29
N GLU A 317 -0.45 5.64 3.58
CA GLU A 317 -0.22 5.84 2.15
C GLU A 317 1.23 6.25 1.86
N ARG A 318 1.77 7.21 2.63
CA ARG A 318 3.17 7.64 2.52
C ARG A 318 4.15 6.51 2.85
N GLU A 319 3.88 5.73 3.90
CA GLU A 319 4.70 4.55 4.24
C GLU A 319 4.74 3.55 3.08
N ALA A 320 3.59 3.27 2.45
CA ALA A 320 3.49 2.37 1.31
C ALA A 320 4.24 2.90 0.08
N GLU A 321 4.15 4.20 -0.19
CA GLU A 321 4.89 4.86 -1.29
C GLU A 321 6.41 4.73 -1.08
N ILE A 322 6.92 5.08 0.11
CA ILE A 322 8.35 5.01 0.44
C ILE A 322 8.87 3.58 0.35
N ARG A 323 8.13 2.60 0.88
CA ARG A 323 8.47 1.17 0.73
C ARG A 323 8.50 0.74 -0.73
N SER A 324 7.51 1.17 -1.51
CA SER A 324 7.43 0.82 -2.93
C SER A 324 8.62 1.39 -3.71
N GLU A 325 9.00 2.64 -3.45
CA GLU A 325 10.17 3.27 -4.08
C GLU A 325 11.47 2.55 -3.70
N PHE A 326 11.66 2.25 -2.41
CA PHE A 326 12.81 1.49 -1.95
C PHE A 326 12.91 0.13 -2.65
N LEU A 327 11.82 -0.64 -2.68
CA LEU A 327 11.78 -1.95 -3.33
C LEU A 327 12.05 -1.85 -4.83
N LEU A 328 11.54 -0.82 -5.50
CA LEU A 328 11.80 -0.61 -6.93
C LEU A 328 13.30 -0.40 -7.17
N ARG A 329 13.95 0.44 -6.36
CA ARG A 329 15.37 0.74 -6.47
C ARG A 329 16.26 -0.45 -6.08
N ASP A 330 15.95 -1.16 -4.99
CA ASP A 330 16.63 -2.38 -4.56
C ASP A 330 16.62 -3.43 -5.70
N ASN A 331 15.43 -3.71 -6.24
CA ASN A 331 15.28 -4.65 -7.34
C ASN A 331 16.00 -4.19 -8.62
N PHE A 332 15.98 -2.89 -8.93
CA PHE A 332 16.68 -2.37 -10.10
C PHE A 332 18.18 -2.70 -10.07
N TYR A 333 18.85 -2.45 -8.95
CA TYR A 333 20.29 -2.71 -8.83
C TYR A 333 20.61 -4.20 -8.83
N VAL A 334 19.84 -5.01 -8.10
CA VAL A 334 20.01 -6.47 -8.06
C VAL A 334 19.79 -7.08 -9.44
N LEU A 335 18.70 -6.73 -10.14
CA LEU A 335 18.42 -7.24 -11.49
C LEU A 335 19.49 -6.81 -12.51
N ARG A 336 20.00 -5.58 -12.40
CA ARG A 336 21.08 -5.11 -13.25
C ARG A 336 22.35 -5.94 -13.04
N GLY A 337 22.75 -6.17 -11.78
CA GLY A 337 23.89 -7.01 -11.44
C GLY A 337 23.71 -8.44 -11.95
N ARG A 338 22.53 -9.01 -11.73
CA ARG A 338 22.18 -10.36 -12.19
C ARG A 338 22.27 -10.51 -13.70
N ASN A 339 21.76 -9.54 -14.46
CA ASN A 339 21.86 -9.52 -15.91
C ASN A 339 23.31 -9.40 -16.40
N ASN A 340 24.13 -8.60 -15.71
CA ASN A 340 25.56 -8.51 -16.00
C ASN A 340 26.26 -9.86 -15.79
N TYR A 341 26.05 -10.49 -14.63
CA TYR A 341 26.61 -11.79 -14.31
C TYR A 341 26.22 -12.86 -15.35
N VAL A 342 24.94 -12.92 -15.74
CA VAL A 342 24.46 -13.81 -16.82
C VAL A 342 25.16 -13.52 -18.13
N SER A 343 25.31 -12.24 -18.49
CA SER A 343 25.95 -11.83 -19.74
C SER A 343 27.41 -12.26 -19.80
N VAL A 344 28.16 -12.03 -18.71
CA VAL A 344 29.59 -12.41 -18.62
C VAL A 344 29.75 -13.93 -18.72
N LYS A 345 29.02 -14.70 -17.91
CA LYS A 345 29.13 -16.17 -17.92
C LYS A 345 28.72 -16.79 -19.25
N ARG A 346 27.71 -16.27 -19.94
CA ARG A 346 27.31 -16.76 -21.27
C ARG A 346 28.31 -16.36 -22.36
N ALA A 347 28.92 -15.19 -22.27
CA ALA A 347 29.97 -14.80 -23.19
C ALA A 347 31.19 -15.70 -23.05
N ASP A 348 31.55 -16.05 -21.81
CA ASP A 348 32.63 -17.00 -21.51
C ASP A 348 32.32 -18.40 -22.06
N ASP A 349 31.10 -18.90 -21.86
CA ASP A 349 30.67 -20.21 -22.37
C ASP A 349 30.70 -20.28 -23.91
N VAL A 350 30.16 -19.25 -24.59
CA VAL A 350 30.22 -19.17 -26.07
C VAL A 350 31.66 -19.09 -26.56
N SER A 351 32.51 -18.31 -25.89
CA SER A 351 33.92 -18.16 -26.27
C SER A 351 34.68 -19.47 -26.04
N ALA A 352 34.48 -20.12 -24.90
CA ALA A 352 35.08 -21.41 -24.58
C ALA A 352 34.65 -22.50 -25.57
N ARG A 353 33.38 -22.52 -25.98
CA ARG A 353 32.89 -23.44 -27.00
C ARG A 353 33.54 -23.17 -28.36
N LEU A 354 33.67 -21.91 -28.76
CA LEU A 354 34.27 -21.52 -30.03
C LEU A 354 35.76 -21.90 -30.09
N PHE A 355 36.50 -21.71 -29.01
CA PHE A 355 37.89 -22.18 -28.89
C PHE A 355 38.01 -23.71 -28.97
N ALA A 356 37.12 -24.44 -28.29
CA ALA A 356 37.11 -25.91 -28.35
C ALA A 356 36.74 -26.44 -29.74
N GLU A 357 35.83 -25.78 -30.45
CA GLU A 357 35.47 -26.09 -31.84
C GLU A 357 36.64 -25.82 -32.80
N GLU A 358 37.39 -24.72 -32.60
CA GLU A 358 38.58 -24.38 -33.39
C GLU A 358 39.71 -25.41 -33.18
N GLU A 359 40.03 -25.75 -31.93
CA GLU A 359 41.03 -26.78 -31.60
C GLU A 359 40.64 -28.15 -32.17
N SER A 360 39.35 -28.51 -32.11
CA SER A 360 38.85 -29.74 -32.72
C SER A 360 38.95 -29.72 -34.25
N ALA A 361 38.66 -28.58 -34.89
CA ALA A 361 38.74 -28.45 -36.34
C ALA A 361 40.19 -28.51 -36.84
N GLU A 362 41.12 -27.90 -36.13
CA GLU A 362 42.57 -28.00 -36.41
C GLU A 362 43.06 -29.45 -36.25
N ALA A 363 42.65 -30.15 -35.19
CA ALA A 363 43.01 -31.55 -34.98
C ALA A 363 42.49 -32.48 -36.09
N ILE A 364 41.26 -32.26 -36.57
CA ILE A 364 40.69 -33.02 -37.70
C ILE A 364 41.43 -32.68 -39.00
N GLY A 365 41.70 -31.40 -39.25
CA GLY A 365 42.44 -30.96 -40.45
C GLY A 365 43.85 -31.56 -40.52
N ALA A 366 44.56 -31.60 -39.39
CA ALA A 366 45.88 -32.23 -39.30
C ALA A 366 45.82 -33.74 -39.55
N ALA A 367 44.80 -34.43 -39.05
CA ALA A 367 44.62 -35.87 -39.29
C ALA A 367 44.33 -36.16 -40.78
N ILE A 368 43.47 -35.38 -41.42
CA ILE A 368 43.16 -35.53 -42.86
C ILE A 368 44.41 -35.26 -43.70
N LEU A 369 45.19 -34.22 -43.39
CA LEU A 369 46.44 -33.93 -44.09
C LEU A 369 47.43 -35.10 -43.97
N SER A 370 47.61 -35.64 -42.76
CA SER A 370 48.49 -36.80 -42.54
C SER A 370 48.00 -38.04 -43.29
N GLU A 371 46.69 -38.33 -43.29
CA GLU A 371 46.12 -39.48 -44.01
C GLU A 371 46.23 -39.29 -45.53
N THR A 372 46.10 -38.06 -46.02
CA THR A 372 46.26 -37.73 -47.44
C THR A 372 47.73 -37.84 -47.88
N GLU A 373 48.67 -37.34 -47.07
CA GLU A 373 50.11 -37.50 -47.32
C GLU A 373 50.50 -38.99 -47.36
N GLU A 374 50.05 -39.79 -46.39
CA GLU A 374 50.30 -41.24 -46.38
C GLU A 374 49.70 -41.96 -47.61
N ALA A 375 48.50 -41.57 -48.04
CA ALA A 375 47.86 -42.14 -49.22
C ALA A 375 48.59 -41.77 -50.51
N VAL A 376 49.03 -40.51 -50.65
CA VAL A 376 49.80 -40.02 -51.81
C VAL A 376 51.15 -40.71 -51.88
N ASP A 377 51.85 -40.86 -50.76
CA ASP A 377 53.14 -41.55 -50.71
C ASP A 377 52.97 -43.03 -51.11
N ALA A 378 51.95 -43.72 -50.59
CA ALA A 378 51.68 -45.12 -50.93
C ALA A 378 51.29 -45.32 -52.42
N GLU A 379 50.50 -44.40 -52.99
CA GLU A 379 50.15 -44.44 -54.41
C GLU A 379 51.35 -44.12 -55.31
N THR A 380 52.19 -43.18 -54.89
CA THR A 380 53.44 -42.83 -55.60
C THR A 380 54.43 -43.99 -55.60
N ASP A 381 54.62 -44.64 -54.45
CA ASP A 381 55.47 -45.84 -54.33
C ASP A 381 54.92 -46.99 -55.18
N GLY A 382 53.60 -47.22 -55.16
CA GLY A 382 52.95 -48.25 -55.98
C GLY A 382 53.09 -48.01 -57.49
N LEU A 383 52.96 -46.75 -57.94
CA LEU A 383 53.17 -46.37 -59.34
C LEU A 383 54.64 -46.49 -59.75
N PHE A 384 55.57 -46.20 -58.85
CA PHE A 384 57.00 -46.36 -59.08
C PHE A 384 57.38 -47.84 -59.22
N ASP A 385 56.86 -48.69 -58.34
CA ASP A 385 57.07 -50.13 -58.40
C ASP A 385 56.46 -50.73 -59.69
N GLU A 386 55.24 -50.31 -60.08
CA GLU A 386 54.61 -50.74 -61.34
C GLU A 386 55.43 -50.32 -62.58
N ALA A 387 55.93 -49.08 -62.59
CA ALA A 387 56.78 -48.59 -63.68
C ALA A 387 58.13 -49.34 -63.75
N ASN A 388 58.68 -49.74 -62.60
CA ASN A 388 59.93 -50.50 -62.55
C ASN A 388 59.73 -51.96 -63.02
N ASP A 389 58.59 -52.58 -62.71
CA ASP A 389 58.21 -53.91 -63.20
C ASP A 389 57.92 -53.92 -64.71
N GLU A 390 57.31 -52.86 -65.26
CA GLU A 390 57.16 -52.70 -66.73
C GLU A 390 58.51 -52.55 -67.45
N LEU A 391 59.52 -51.98 -66.80
CA LEU A 391 60.88 -51.86 -67.34
C LEU A 391 61.66 -53.19 -67.36
N GLU A 392 61.41 -54.10 -66.40
CA GLU A 392 62.07 -55.42 -66.35
C GLU A 392 61.53 -56.44 -67.36
N THR A 393 60.36 -56.21 -67.95
CA THR A 393 59.66 -57.20 -68.78
C THR A 393 59.79 -57.01 -70.30
N VAL A 394 60.53 -56.01 -70.80
CA VAL A 394 60.59 -55.71 -72.24
C VAL A 394 61.97 -55.89 -72.89
N ASP A 395 62.04 -56.76 -73.91
CA ASP A 395 63.23 -57.14 -74.69
C ASP A 395 63.42 -56.30 -75.99
N GLU A 396 62.64 -55.22 -76.21
CA GLU A 396 62.79 -54.30 -77.36
C GLU A 396 62.63 -52.81 -76.94
N VAL A 397 63.76 -52.11 -76.84
CA VAL A 397 63.88 -50.77 -76.20
C VAL A 397 63.28 -49.61 -77.01
N ASP A 398 63.11 -49.72 -78.34
CA ASP A 398 62.75 -48.58 -79.19
C ASP A 398 61.24 -48.33 -79.36
N GLN A 399 60.37 -49.32 -79.08
CA GLN A 399 58.91 -49.13 -79.09
C GLN A 399 58.38 -48.61 -77.74
N VAL A 400 59.11 -48.93 -76.66
CA VAL A 400 58.74 -48.64 -75.28
C VAL A 400 58.92 -47.17 -74.91
N LEU A 401 59.96 -46.48 -75.39
CA LEU A 401 60.19 -45.06 -75.05
C LEU A 401 59.08 -44.13 -75.61
N GLY A 402 58.44 -44.50 -76.71
CA GLY A 402 57.30 -43.76 -77.27
C GLY A 402 56.02 -43.93 -76.46
N ASP A 403 55.73 -45.16 -76.04
CA ASP A 403 54.53 -45.47 -75.24
C ASP A 403 54.70 -45.05 -73.76
N LEU A 404 55.90 -45.19 -73.16
CA LEU A 404 56.16 -44.69 -71.80
C LEU A 404 56.08 -43.16 -71.73
N SER A 405 56.52 -42.43 -72.76
CA SER A 405 56.40 -40.96 -72.78
C SER A 405 54.94 -40.53 -72.74
N GLY A 406 54.07 -41.15 -73.55
CA GLY A 406 52.65 -40.80 -73.59
C GLY A 406 51.87 -41.27 -72.36
N ASN A 407 52.24 -42.43 -71.81
CA ASN A 407 51.57 -43.00 -70.64
C ASN A 407 52.03 -42.32 -69.34
N TRP A 408 53.26 -41.84 -69.27
CA TRP A 408 53.76 -41.06 -68.14
C TRP A 408 53.24 -39.62 -68.17
N GLU A 409 53.04 -39.01 -69.34
CA GLU A 409 52.37 -37.70 -69.40
C GLU A 409 50.92 -37.80 -68.89
N ALA A 410 50.19 -38.86 -69.27
CA ALA A 410 48.84 -39.13 -68.77
C ALA A 410 48.78 -39.51 -67.27
N LYS A 411 49.74 -40.30 -66.77
CA LYS A 411 49.85 -40.63 -65.34
C LYS A 411 50.22 -39.39 -64.50
N MET A 412 51.08 -38.50 -64.99
CA MET A 412 51.35 -37.21 -64.32
C MET A 412 50.12 -36.30 -64.32
N GLU A 413 49.38 -36.25 -65.43
CA GLU A 413 48.16 -35.43 -65.53
C GLU A 413 47.08 -35.93 -64.56
N ALA A 414 46.95 -37.24 -64.38
CA ALA A 414 46.05 -37.84 -63.39
C ALA A 414 46.47 -37.53 -61.93
N ILE A 415 47.77 -37.53 -61.61
CA ILE A 415 48.28 -37.14 -60.28
C ILE A 415 48.02 -35.64 -60.01
N ILE A 416 48.14 -34.79 -61.04
CA ILE A 416 47.86 -33.35 -60.93
C ILE A 416 46.35 -33.09 -60.80
N GLU A 417 45.49 -33.85 -61.48
CA GLU A 417 44.02 -33.76 -61.36
C GLU A 417 43.46 -34.37 -60.07
N ALA A 418 44.21 -35.27 -59.41
CA ALA A 418 43.87 -35.84 -58.11
C ALA A 418 44.34 -34.98 -56.90
N GLY A 419 45.16 -33.96 -57.16
CA GLY A 419 45.37 -32.83 -56.23
C GLY A 419 44.18 -31.86 -56.22
#